data_AF-A0A0D2L6U1-F1
#
_entry.id   AF-A0A0D2L6U1-F1
#
_cell.length_a   1.000
_cell.length_b   1.000
_cell.length_c   1.000
_cell.angle_alpha   90.00
_cell.angle_beta   90.00
_cell.angle_gamma   90.00
#
_symmetry.space_group_name_H-M   'P 1'
#
loop_
_entity.id
_entity.type
_entity.pdbx_description
1 polymer ?
#
loop_
_entity_poly.entity_id
_entity_poly.type
_entity_poly.pdbx_seq_one_letter_code
_entity_poly.pdbx_strand_id
1 'polypeptide(L)'
;MSSPSPSDLLWYQQAANAATILGAIGYGINLTVLYKCTTAIARKKNSENLKWLPFISALFVLGTANIACSLHFNQLAFIDNAGYLNGPAAFLTEQQSNPANVGAVATSIIMVIFADIFMIYRIHSLWKRTIVTGILCLILLSSIVMSAFHAIQLTKPENIAFLSDSAAIQFSVPYVSLATALNIFITIILVPRLLELRRQLCVTANDLGKHFTGIEALIVESALPSGLISLVFIVLFGFQKISSILFLPLMVQVMAIMPGLIVLRIIQGHGWSVEVVRRLRTLPLTYPENPFADGNNIAQDVSLNVIGGDSGMAKNAGRYV
;
A
#
# COMPACT_ATOMS: atom_id res chain seq x y z
N MET A 1 -14.63 -6.78 -35.79
CA MET A 1 -13.31 -6.38 -35.26
C MET A 1 -12.31 -6.60 -36.39
N SER A 2 -11.64 -5.54 -36.85
CA SER A 2 -10.56 -5.66 -37.84
C SER A 2 -9.45 -6.53 -37.27
N SER A 3 -8.86 -7.40 -38.08
CA SER A 3 -7.63 -8.12 -37.71
C SER A 3 -6.59 -7.12 -37.17
N PRO A 4 -5.87 -7.46 -36.08
CA PRO A 4 -4.90 -6.55 -35.48
C PRO A 4 -3.89 -6.13 -36.54
N SER A 5 -3.57 -4.83 -36.59
CA SER A 5 -2.61 -4.33 -37.57
C SER A 5 -1.22 -4.93 -37.28
N PRO A 6 -0.37 -5.15 -38.30
CA PRO A 6 0.99 -5.65 -38.07
C PRO A 6 1.80 -4.79 -37.09
N SER A 7 1.53 -3.48 -37.04
CA SER A 7 2.10 -2.54 -36.07
C SER A 7 1.65 -2.79 -34.63
N ASP A 8 0.37 -3.13 -34.42
CA ASP A 8 -0.15 -3.41 -33.08
C ASP A 8 0.43 -4.71 -32.51
N LEU A 9 0.62 -5.70 -33.39
CA LEU A 9 1.23 -6.98 -33.03
C LEU A 9 2.72 -6.80 -32.65
N LEU A 10 3.45 -5.98 -33.42
CA LEU A 10 4.83 -5.60 -33.12
C LEU A 10 4.95 -4.82 -31.80
N TRP A 11 4.03 -3.88 -31.55
CA TRP A 11 4.01 -3.15 -30.29
C TRP A 11 3.70 -4.07 -29.11
N TYR A 12 2.75 -4.99 -29.25
CA TYR A 12 2.40 -5.96 -28.21
C TYR A 12 3.60 -6.82 -27.79
N GLN A 13 4.36 -7.38 -28.73
CA GLN A 13 5.55 -8.17 -28.39
C GLN A 13 6.64 -7.33 -27.71
N GLN A 14 6.87 -6.10 -28.17
CA GLN A 14 7.82 -5.18 -27.54
C GLN A 14 7.40 -4.83 -26.11
N ALA A 15 6.11 -4.54 -25.93
CA ALA A 15 5.54 -4.22 -24.63
C ALA A 15 5.59 -5.42 -23.67
N ALA A 16 5.28 -6.63 -24.13
CA ALA A 16 5.37 -7.85 -23.32
C ALA A 16 6.81 -8.14 -22.86
N ASN A 17 7.80 -7.95 -23.74
CA ASN A 17 9.21 -8.11 -23.36
C ASN A 17 9.64 -7.04 -22.34
N ALA A 18 9.30 -5.77 -22.59
CA ALA A 18 9.60 -4.68 -21.68
C ALA A 18 8.91 -4.85 -20.30
N ALA A 19 7.69 -5.40 -20.28
CA ALA A 19 6.95 -5.66 -19.05
C ALA A 19 7.70 -6.64 -18.14
N THR A 20 8.24 -7.73 -18.69
CA THR A 20 9.03 -8.70 -17.91
C THR A 20 10.32 -8.09 -17.37
N ILE A 21 10.98 -7.21 -18.14
CA ILE A 21 12.16 -6.47 -17.68
C ILE A 21 11.80 -5.54 -16.51
N LEU A 22 10.70 -4.79 -16.60
CA LEU A 22 10.21 -3.96 -15.50
C LEU A 22 9.88 -4.80 -14.27
N GLY A 23 9.29 -5.99 -14.45
CA GLY A 23 9.09 -6.96 -13.38
C GLY A 23 10.40 -7.40 -12.73
N ALA A 24 11.44 -7.69 -13.52
CA ALA A 24 12.75 -8.07 -13.02
C ALA A 24 13.43 -6.95 -12.20
N ILE A 25 13.26 -5.69 -12.62
CA ILE A 25 13.71 -4.53 -11.84
C ILE A 25 12.97 -4.47 -10.50
N GLY A 26 11.64 -4.64 -10.51
CA GLY A 26 10.84 -4.74 -9.28
C GLY A 26 11.31 -5.86 -8.36
N TYR A 27 11.62 -7.03 -8.91
CA TYR A 27 12.19 -8.15 -8.16
C TYR A 27 13.52 -7.80 -7.46
N GLY A 28 14.41 -7.05 -8.12
CA GLY A 28 15.64 -6.56 -7.50
C GLY A 28 15.40 -5.67 -6.27
N ILE A 29 14.34 -4.87 -6.30
CA ILE A 29 13.90 -4.09 -5.12
C ILE A 29 13.41 -5.05 -4.02
N ASN A 30 12.61 -6.06 -4.37
CA ASN A 30 12.11 -7.04 -3.40
C ASN A 30 13.26 -7.81 -2.71
N LEU A 31 14.30 -8.18 -3.46
CA LEU A 31 15.54 -8.76 -2.90
C LEU A 31 16.21 -7.82 -1.89
N THR A 32 16.30 -6.53 -2.23
CA THR A 32 16.87 -5.51 -1.34
C THR A 32 16.05 -5.39 -0.05
N VAL A 33 14.72 -5.44 -0.14
CA VAL A 33 13.83 -5.43 1.03
C VAL A 33 14.06 -6.65 1.91
N LEU A 34 14.12 -7.86 1.34
CA LEU A 34 14.44 -9.09 2.09
C LEU A 34 15.78 -8.95 2.83
N TYR A 35 16.82 -8.48 2.13
CA TYR A 35 18.14 -8.25 2.73
C TYR A 35 18.10 -7.24 3.88
N LYS A 36 17.41 -6.11 3.71
CA LYS A 36 17.27 -5.09 4.77
C LYS A 36 16.47 -5.61 5.96
N CYS A 37 15.41 -6.39 5.73
CA CYS A 37 14.63 -6.99 6.80
C CYS A 37 15.43 -8.02 7.60
N THR A 38 16.09 -8.97 6.91
CA THR A 38 16.92 -10.00 7.55
C THR A 38 18.05 -9.40 8.37
N THR A 39 18.77 -8.41 7.82
CA THR A 39 19.83 -7.70 8.55
C THR A 39 19.30 -6.89 9.73
N ALA A 40 18.13 -6.25 9.62
CA ALA A 40 17.52 -5.52 10.73
C ALA A 40 17.07 -6.46 11.87
N ILE A 41 16.50 -7.63 11.54
CA ILE A 41 16.13 -8.66 12.51
C ILE A 41 17.37 -9.19 13.23
N ALA A 42 18.42 -9.55 12.49
CA ALA A 42 19.66 -10.07 13.04
C ALA A 42 20.35 -9.08 14.00
N ARG A 43 20.31 -7.78 13.70
CA ARG A 43 20.92 -6.73 14.53
C ARG A 43 20.17 -6.49 15.85
N LYS A 44 18.84 -6.50 15.85
CA LYS A 44 18.05 -6.15 17.04
C LYS A 44 17.90 -7.28 18.07
N LYS A 45 18.24 -8.53 17.74
CA LYS A 45 18.09 -9.73 18.61
C LYS A 45 16.73 -9.84 19.33
N ASN A 46 15.67 -9.22 18.78
CA ASN A 46 14.33 -9.31 19.33
C ASN A 46 13.60 -10.50 18.69
N SER A 47 13.26 -11.50 19.49
CA SER A 47 12.56 -12.72 19.03
C SER A 47 11.17 -12.42 18.45
N GLU A 48 10.54 -11.31 18.82
CA GLU A 48 9.24 -10.91 18.24
C GLU A 48 9.34 -10.53 16.76
N ASN A 49 10.48 -9.98 16.34
CA ASN A 49 10.71 -9.59 14.95
C ASN A 49 10.92 -10.79 14.03
N LEU A 50 11.32 -11.95 14.60
CA LEU A 50 11.54 -13.19 13.84
C LEU A 50 10.24 -13.72 13.23
N LYS A 51 9.08 -13.39 13.81
CA LYS A 51 7.74 -13.77 13.31
C LYS A 51 7.45 -13.22 11.91
N TRP A 52 8.09 -12.13 11.52
CA TRP A 52 7.91 -11.51 10.20
C TRP A 52 8.76 -12.12 9.10
N LEU A 53 9.80 -12.89 9.45
CA LEU A 53 10.73 -13.46 8.50
C LEU A 53 10.05 -14.45 7.52
N PRO A 54 9.20 -15.40 7.97
CA PRO A 54 8.51 -16.31 7.05
C PRO A 54 7.66 -15.59 6.02
N PHE A 55 6.98 -14.50 6.43
CA PHE A 55 6.14 -13.70 5.54
C PHE A 55 6.96 -13.02 4.43
N ILE A 56 8.05 -12.32 4.79
CA ILE A 56 8.90 -11.63 3.82
C ILE A 56 9.60 -12.64 2.90
N SER A 57 10.07 -13.76 3.45
CA SER A 57 10.68 -14.84 2.66
C SER A 57 9.67 -15.47 1.69
N ALA A 58 8.42 -15.66 2.11
CA ALA A 58 7.37 -16.19 1.23
C ALA A 58 7.10 -15.26 0.04
N LEU A 59 6.96 -13.95 0.28
CA LEU A 59 6.80 -12.96 -0.80
C LEU A 59 8.00 -12.93 -1.75
N PHE A 60 9.22 -13.09 -1.22
CA PHE A 60 10.42 -13.15 -2.05
C PHE A 60 10.50 -14.43 -2.90
N VAL A 61 10.19 -15.59 -2.32
CA VAL A 61 10.18 -16.87 -3.05
C VAL A 61 9.12 -16.85 -4.15
N LEU A 62 7.91 -16.37 -3.85
CA LEU A 62 6.85 -16.21 -4.84
C LEU A 62 7.24 -15.22 -5.94
N GLY A 63 7.86 -14.09 -5.59
CA GLY A 63 8.36 -13.12 -6.56
C GLY A 63 9.48 -13.67 -7.45
N THR A 64 10.37 -14.51 -6.88
CA THR A 64 11.43 -15.19 -7.63
C THR A 64 10.83 -16.19 -8.62
N ALA A 65 9.91 -17.04 -8.16
CA ALA A 65 9.24 -18.01 -9.02
C ALA A 65 8.44 -17.33 -10.13
N ASN A 66 7.74 -16.24 -9.82
CA ASN A 66 7.01 -15.44 -10.80
C ASN A 66 7.92 -14.94 -11.93
N ILE A 67 9.02 -14.25 -11.60
CA ILE A 67 9.93 -13.72 -12.61
C ILE A 67 10.68 -14.83 -13.36
N ALA A 68 11.09 -15.91 -12.69
CA ALA A 68 11.74 -17.04 -13.34
C ALA A 68 10.82 -17.68 -14.39
N CYS A 69 9.56 -17.93 -14.03
CA CYS A 69 8.56 -18.47 -14.94
C CYS A 69 8.24 -17.51 -16.09
N SER A 70 8.09 -16.19 -15.82
CA SER A 70 7.86 -15.18 -16.86
C SER A 70 9.03 -15.05 -17.84
N LEU A 71 10.27 -15.06 -17.34
CA LEU A 71 11.46 -15.04 -18.18
C LEU A 71 11.56 -16.29 -19.04
N HIS A 72 11.29 -17.47 -18.46
CA HIS A 72 11.30 -18.71 -19.22
C HIS A 72 10.22 -18.72 -20.31
N PHE A 73 9.02 -18.22 -20.03
CA PHE A 73 7.96 -18.10 -21.04
C PHE A 73 8.35 -17.14 -22.17
N ASN A 74 8.97 -16.00 -21.85
CA ASN A 74 9.51 -15.09 -22.85
C ASN A 74 10.65 -15.72 -23.66
N GLN A 75 11.55 -16.48 -23.02
CA GLN A 75 12.60 -17.20 -23.73
C GLN A 75 12.02 -18.20 -24.74
N LEU A 76 10.98 -18.95 -24.34
CA LEU A 76 10.28 -19.87 -25.25
C LEU A 76 9.68 -19.14 -26.45
N ALA A 77 9.12 -17.95 -26.24
CA ALA A 77 8.49 -17.15 -27.29
C ALA A 77 9.50 -16.49 -28.25
N PHE A 78 10.58 -15.90 -27.71
CA PHE A 78 11.50 -15.05 -28.48
C PHE A 78 12.75 -15.78 -28.97
N ILE A 79 13.19 -16.85 -28.30
CA ILE A 79 14.44 -17.56 -28.63
C ILE A 79 14.10 -18.96 -29.14
N ASP A 80 13.48 -19.80 -28.31
CA ASP A 80 13.36 -21.23 -28.61
C ASP A 80 12.35 -21.49 -29.76
N ASN A 81 11.27 -20.70 -29.82
CA ASN A 81 10.25 -20.76 -30.87
C ASN A 81 10.18 -19.48 -31.71
N ALA A 82 11.33 -18.87 -32.00
CA ALA A 82 11.38 -17.65 -32.83
C ALA A 82 10.71 -17.81 -34.20
N GLY A 83 10.65 -19.04 -34.73
CA GLY A 83 9.97 -19.42 -35.99
C GLY A 83 8.51 -19.82 -35.85
N TYR A 84 7.85 -19.55 -34.71
CA TYR A 84 6.44 -19.88 -34.51
C TYR A 84 5.54 -19.21 -35.56
N LEU A 85 4.47 -19.89 -35.98
CA LEU A 85 3.55 -19.37 -36.99
C LEU A 85 2.95 -18.04 -36.51
N ASN A 86 3.00 -17.00 -37.35
CA ASN A 86 2.60 -15.61 -37.01
C ASN A 86 3.50 -14.88 -35.99
N GLY A 87 4.67 -15.46 -35.66
CA GLY A 87 5.73 -14.82 -34.87
C GLY A 87 5.55 -14.90 -33.34
N PRO A 88 6.47 -14.30 -32.57
CA PRO A 88 6.50 -14.39 -31.09
C PRO A 88 5.23 -13.85 -30.41
N ALA A 89 4.61 -12.81 -30.98
CA ALA A 89 3.37 -12.25 -30.46
C ALA A 89 2.22 -13.28 -30.46
N ALA A 90 2.12 -14.09 -31.51
CA ALA A 90 1.12 -15.15 -31.61
C ALA A 90 1.38 -16.26 -30.59
N PHE A 91 2.65 -16.66 -30.40
CA PHE A 91 3.03 -17.61 -29.35
C PHE A 91 2.60 -17.10 -27.97
N LEU A 92 2.87 -15.83 -27.65
CA LEU A 92 2.47 -15.23 -26.38
C LEU A 92 0.97 -15.26 -26.18
N THR A 93 0.14 -15.08 -27.21
CA THR A 93 -1.33 -15.09 -27.07
C THR A 93 -1.95 -16.49 -27.11
N GLU A 94 -1.36 -17.42 -27.87
CA GLU A 94 -1.93 -18.75 -28.10
C GLU A 94 -1.44 -19.77 -27.06
N GLN A 95 -0.18 -19.68 -26.62
CA GLN A 95 0.42 -20.63 -25.67
C GLN A 95 0.27 -20.19 -24.22
N GLN A 96 -0.87 -19.59 -23.88
CA GLN A 96 -1.19 -19.15 -22.51
C GLN A 96 -1.27 -20.31 -21.51
N SER A 97 -1.59 -21.52 -21.98
CA SER A 97 -1.64 -22.75 -21.17
C SER A 97 -0.28 -23.40 -20.94
N ASN A 98 0.80 -22.84 -21.50
CA ASN A 98 2.15 -23.34 -21.28
C ASN A 98 2.48 -23.32 -19.76
N PRO A 99 3.08 -24.39 -19.21
CA PRO A 99 3.38 -24.48 -17.78
C PRO A 99 4.22 -23.31 -17.25
N ALA A 100 5.07 -22.71 -18.08
CA ALA A 100 5.84 -21.52 -17.70
C ALA A 100 4.92 -20.31 -17.43
N ASN A 101 3.97 -20.04 -18.33
CA ASN A 101 3.00 -18.94 -18.13
C ASN A 101 2.04 -19.23 -16.98
N VAL A 102 1.53 -20.46 -16.88
CA VAL A 102 0.66 -20.88 -15.79
C VAL A 102 1.36 -20.72 -14.44
N GLY A 103 2.64 -21.14 -14.34
CA GLY A 103 3.46 -20.95 -13.15
C GLY A 103 3.66 -19.47 -12.80
N ALA A 104 3.91 -18.61 -13.79
CA ALA A 104 4.05 -17.18 -13.59
C ALA A 104 2.75 -16.56 -13.05
N VAL A 105 1.60 -16.87 -13.66
CA VAL A 105 0.31 -16.34 -13.22
C VAL A 105 -0.06 -16.87 -11.84
N ALA A 106 0.06 -18.18 -11.59
CA ALA A 106 -0.28 -18.78 -10.29
C ALA A 106 0.54 -18.17 -9.15
N THR A 107 1.85 -18.02 -9.33
CA THR A 107 2.73 -17.40 -8.33
C THR A 107 2.39 -15.93 -8.10
N SER A 108 2.02 -15.18 -9.15
CA SER A 108 1.55 -13.79 -9.01
C SER A 108 0.24 -13.68 -8.21
N ILE A 109 -0.74 -14.54 -8.49
CA ILE A 109 -2.03 -14.58 -7.80
C ILE A 109 -1.79 -14.81 -6.31
N ILE A 110 -1.02 -15.84 -5.97
CA ILE A 110 -0.72 -16.20 -4.60
C ILE A 110 -0.01 -15.03 -3.90
N MET A 111 1.00 -14.45 -4.53
CA MET A 111 1.76 -13.33 -3.97
C MET A 111 0.87 -12.11 -3.68
N VAL A 112 -0.01 -11.74 -4.61
CA VAL A 112 -0.94 -10.61 -4.44
C VAL A 112 -1.93 -10.90 -3.31
N ILE A 113 -2.47 -12.12 -3.21
CA ILE A 113 -3.36 -12.51 -2.11
C ILE A 113 -2.65 -12.36 -0.75
N PHE A 114 -1.41 -12.83 -0.61
CA PHE A 114 -0.64 -12.66 0.63
C PHE A 114 -0.40 -11.19 0.96
N ALA A 115 -0.08 -10.37 -0.04
CA ALA A 115 0.10 -8.93 0.13
C ALA A 115 -1.19 -8.23 0.57
N ASP A 116 -2.32 -8.53 -0.08
CA ASP A 116 -3.63 -7.94 0.22
C ASP A 116 -4.13 -8.33 1.62
N ILE A 117 -3.97 -9.60 2.01
CA ILE A 117 -4.31 -10.06 3.38
C ILE A 117 -3.56 -9.23 4.42
N PHE A 118 -2.25 -9.02 4.22
CA PHE A 118 -1.44 -8.21 5.12
C PHE A 118 -1.93 -6.75 5.17
N MET A 119 -2.25 -6.16 4.02
CA MET A 119 -2.74 -4.78 3.95
C MET A 119 -4.12 -4.61 4.59
N ILE A 120 -5.02 -5.57 4.44
CA ILE A 120 -6.33 -5.57 5.10
C ILE A 120 -6.18 -5.72 6.61
N TYR A 121 -5.33 -6.64 7.07
CA TYR A 121 -4.98 -6.78 8.48
C TYR A 121 -4.48 -5.45 9.06
N ARG A 122 -3.62 -4.75 8.31
CA ARG A 122 -3.11 -3.44 8.70
C ARG A 122 -4.22 -2.40 8.84
N ILE A 123 -5.13 -2.32 7.87
CA ILE A 123 -6.28 -1.40 7.93
C ILE A 123 -7.12 -1.69 9.17
N HIS A 124 -7.42 -2.96 9.43
CA HIS A 124 -8.17 -3.38 10.62
C HIS A 124 -7.49 -2.92 11.92
N SER A 125 -6.17 -3.14 12.01
CA SER A 125 -5.35 -2.74 13.15
C SER A 125 -5.38 -1.22 13.40
N LEU A 126 -5.34 -0.39 12.35
CA LEU A 126 -5.28 1.07 12.46
C LEU A 126 -6.65 1.75 12.67
N TRP A 127 -7.70 1.24 12.03
CA TRP A 127 -9.05 1.82 12.08
C TRP A 127 -9.91 1.23 13.20
N LYS A 128 -9.71 -0.05 13.56
CA LYS A 128 -10.58 -0.82 14.47
C LYS A 128 -12.07 -0.76 14.10
N ARG A 129 -12.40 -0.45 12.85
CA ARG A 129 -13.77 -0.45 12.31
C ARG A 129 -14.00 -1.72 11.51
N THR A 130 -14.78 -2.64 12.08
CA THR A 130 -15.08 -3.95 11.49
C THR A 130 -15.80 -3.85 10.15
N ILE A 131 -16.65 -2.83 9.94
CA ILE A 131 -17.39 -2.63 8.69
C ILE A 131 -16.44 -2.41 7.50
N VAL A 132 -15.46 -1.51 7.64
CA VAL A 132 -14.49 -1.21 6.57
C VAL A 132 -13.66 -2.44 6.22
N THR A 133 -13.16 -3.15 7.23
CA THR A 133 -12.43 -4.40 7.03
C THR A 133 -13.31 -5.47 6.38
N GLY A 134 -14.57 -5.61 6.80
CA GLY A 134 -15.52 -6.56 6.24
C GLY A 134 -15.75 -6.36 4.74
N ILE A 135 -15.93 -5.11 4.31
CA ILE A 135 -16.09 -4.77 2.88
C ILE A 135 -14.84 -5.15 2.09
N LEU A 136 -13.64 -4.83 2.59
CA LEU A 136 -12.39 -5.18 1.90
C LEU A 136 -12.18 -6.70 1.84
N CYS A 137 -12.52 -7.43 2.91
CA CYS A 137 -12.48 -8.89 2.92
C CYS A 137 -13.44 -9.50 1.89
N LEU A 138 -14.63 -8.92 1.71
CA LEU A 138 -15.58 -9.38 0.68
C LEU A 138 -15.01 -9.17 -0.72
N ILE A 139 -14.41 -8.01 -0.99
CA ILE A 139 -13.75 -7.73 -2.30
C ILE A 139 -12.60 -8.71 -2.52
N LEU A 140 -11.76 -8.96 -1.50
CA LEU A 140 -10.69 -9.96 -1.58
C LEU A 140 -11.24 -11.36 -1.86
N LEU A 141 -12.32 -11.77 -1.19
CA LEU A 141 -12.95 -13.07 -1.42
C LEU A 141 -13.48 -13.19 -2.86
N SER A 142 -14.14 -12.15 -3.38
CA SER A 142 -14.55 -12.10 -4.78
C SER A 142 -13.36 -12.17 -5.73
N SER A 143 -12.26 -11.49 -5.42
CA SER A 143 -11.01 -11.55 -6.19
C SER A 143 -10.40 -12.94 -6.20
N ILE A 144 -10.38 -13.63 -5.04
CA ILE A 144 -9.89 -15.02 -4.92
C ILE A 144 -10.71 -15.96 -5.79
N VAL A 145 -12.04 -15.87 -5.74
CA VAL A 145 -12.94 -16.70 -6.56
C VAL A 145 -12.68 -16.46 -8.05
N MET A 146 -12.59 -15.20 -8.49
CA MET A 146 -12.29 -14.87 -9.88
C MET A 146 -10.88 -15.33 -10.30
N SER A 147 -9.90 -15.23 -9.41
CA SER A 147 -8.53 -15.71 -9.65
C SER A 147 -8.47 -17.22 -9.83
N ALA A 148 -9.28 -17.98 -9.08
CA ALA A 148 -9.38 -19.43 -9.22
C ALA A 148 -10.00 -19.82 -10.58
N PHE A 149 -11.08 -19.15 -10.98
CA PHE A 149 -11.64 -19.35 -12.32
C PHE A 149 -10.66 -18.99 -13.43
N HIS A 150 -9.92 -17.88 -13.28
CA HIS A 150 -8.88 -17.49 -14.22
C HIS A 150 -7.76 -18.54 -14.32
N ALA A 151 -7.28 -19.06 -13.19
CA ALA A 151 -6.24 -20.10 -13.16
C ALA A 151 -6.72 -21.39 -13.85
N ILE A 152 -7.96 -21.83 -13.60
CA ILE A 152 -8.56 -22.99 -14.26
C ILE A 152 -8.70 -22.75 -15.77
N GLN A 153 -9.12 -21.56 -16.17
CA GLN A 153 -9.24 -21.19 -17.58
C GLN A 153 -7.89 -21.25 -18.29
N LEU A 154 -6.82 -20.77 -17.65
CA LEU A 154 -5.46 -20.81 -18.20
C LEU A 154 -4.93 -22.23 -18.42
N THR A 155 -5.34 -23.21 -17.62
CA THR A 155 -4.89 -24.60 -17.79
C THR A 155 -5.56 -25.36 -18.93
N LYS A 156 -6.61 -24.81 -19.54
CA LYS A 156 -7.36 -25.48 -20.61
C LYS A 156 -6.73 -25.18 -21.98
N PRO A 157 -6.28 -26.20 -22.74
CA PRO A 157 -5.66 -26.02 -24.05
C PRO A 157 -6.58 -25.39 -25.10
N GLU A 158 -7.91 -25.46 -24.90
CA GLU A 158 -8.91 -25.14 -25.93
C GLU A 158 -9.35 -23.66 -25.95
N ASN A 159 -8.93 -22.82 -24.99
CA ASN A 159 -9.33 -21.41 -25.01
C ASN A 159 -8.24 -20.54 -25.64
N ILE A 160 -8.51 -20.24 -26.90
CA ILE A 160 -7.75 -19.36 -27.77
C ILE A 160 -7.86 -17.92 -27.23
N ALA A 161 -6.72 -17.43 -26.75
CA ALA A 161 -6.32 -16.03 -26.64
C ALA A 161 -7.10 -15.07 -25.73
N PHE A 162 -6.29 -14.23 -25.09
CA PHE A 162 -6.62 -12.92 -24.52
C PHE A 162 -7.39 -11.97 -25.47
N LEU A 163 -7.57 -12.34 -26.77
CA LEU A 163 -8.13 -11.47 -27.81
C LEU A 163 -9.13 -12.15 -28.78
N SER A 164 -9.41 -13.45 -28.70
CA SER A 164 -9.94 -14.17 -29.89
C SER A 164 -11.25 -14.95 -29.74
N ASP A 165 -12.01 -14.86 -28.65
CA ASP A 165 -13.37 -15.43 -28.67
C ASP A 165 -14.41 -14.60 -27.90
N SER A 166 -15.34 -14.04 -28.65
CA SER A 166 -16.45 -13.20 -28.18
C SER A 166 -17.54 -13.97 -27.41
N ALA A 167 -17.44 -15.31 -27.33
CA ALA A 167 -18.45 -16.17 -26.71
C ALA A 167 -18.04 -16.71 -25.33
N ALA A 168 -16.75 -16.70 -24.97
CA ALA A 168 -16.27 -17.19 -23.68
C ALA A 168 -16.00 -16.04 -22.71
N ILE A 169 -16.58 -16.10 -21.51
CA ILE A 169 -16.28 -15.13 -20.45
C ILE A 169 -14.79 -15.23 -20.09
N GLN A 170 -14.02 -14.17 -20.36
CA GLN A 170 -12.62 -14.08 -19.97
C GLN A 170 -12.53 -13.71 -18.48
N PHE A 171 -12.20 -14.67 -17.62
CA PHE A 171 -12.11 -14.44 -16.16
C PHE A 171 -10.89 -13.61 -15.74
N SER A 172 -9.94 -13.35 -16.65
CA SER A 172 -8.81 -12.44 -16.44
C SER A 172 -9.27 -11.01 -16.14
N VAL A 173 -10.25 -10.50 -16.89
CA VAL A 173 -10.77 -9.14 -16.78
C VAL A 173 -11.35 -8.85 -15.39
N PRO A 174 -12.33 -9.62 -14.87
CA PRO A 174 -12.89 -9.37 -13.55
C PRO A 174 -11.87 -9.61 -12.43
N TYR A 175 -10.99 -10.60 -12.56
CA TYR A 175 -9.92 -10.85 -11.58
C TYR A 175 -8.99 -9.63 -11.45
N VAL A 176 -8.39 -9.20 -12.55
CA VAL A 176 -7.42 -8.10 -12.53
C VAL A 176 -8.09 -6.78 -12.12
N SER A 177 -9.34 -6.56 -12.54
CA SER A 177 -10.12 -5.37 -12.13
C SER A 177 -10.40 -5.35 -10.63
N LEU A 178 -10.78 -6.48 -10.03
CA LEU A 178 -11.02 -6.58 -8.59
C LEU A 178 -9.73 -6.41 -7.78
N ALA A 179 -8.63 -7.06 -8.20
CA ALA A 179 -7.34 -6.96 -7.53
C ALA A 179 -6.79 -5.52 -7.54
N THR A 180 -6.87 -4.84 -8.69
CA THR A 180 -6.44 -3.43 -8.84
C THR A 180 -7.34 -2.48 -8.05
N ALA A 181 -8.66 -2.66 -8.12
CA ALA A 181 -9.59 -1.85 -7.35
C ALA A 181 -9.38 -2.00 -5.84
N LEU A 182 -9.14 -3.21 -5.35
CA LEU A 182 -8.83 -3.48 -3.94
C LEU A 182 -7.61 -2.68 -3.48
N ASN A 183 -6.55 -2.66 -4.28
CA ASN A 183 -5.32 -1.92 -3.94
C ASN A 183 -5.53 -0.39 -3.91
N ILE A 184 -6.32 0.14 -4.86
CA ILE A 184 -6.72 1.55 -4.87
C ILE A 184 -7.52 1.89 -3.62
N PHE A 185 -8.52 1.07 -3.25
CA PHE A 185 -9.30 1.27 -2.03
C PHE A 185 -8.46 1.20 -0.76
N ILE A 186 -7.55 0.22 -0.66
CA ILE A 186 -6.60 0.10 0.45
C ILE A 186 -5.82 1.41 0.62
N THR A 187 -5.29 1.95 -0.47
CA THR A 187 -4.51 3.19 -0.47
C THR A 187 -5.37 4.40 -0.05
N ILE A 188 -6.56 4.55 -0.64
CA ILE A 188 -7.51 5.64 -0.33
C ILE A 188 -7.94 5.60 1.15
N ILE A 189 -8.06 4.42 1.76
CA ILE A 189 -8.44 4.27 3.17
C ILE A 189 -7.25 4.53 4.11
N LEU A 190 -6.05 4.14 3.72
CA LEU A 190 -4.85 4.28 4.55
C LEU A 190 -4.35 5.73 4.60
N VAL A 191 -4.22 6.41 3.47
CA VAL A 191 -3.68 7.79 3.40
C VAL A 191 -4.34 8.76 4.40
N PRO A 192 -5.66 8.96 4.42
CA PRO A 192 -6.30 9.92 5.33
C PRO A 192 -6.13 9.51 6.79
N ARG A 193 -6.16 8.21 7.09
CA ARG A 193 -5.99 7.72 8.47
C ARG A 193 -4.59 7.97 8.99
N LEU A 194 -3.57 7.76 8.17
CA LEU A 194 -2.19 8.05 8.55
C LEU A 194 -1.98 9.56 8.75
N LEU A 195 -2.62 10.40 7.92
CA LEU A 195 -2.59 11.85 8.11
C LEU A 195 -3.27 12.28 9.41
N GLU A 196 -4.40 11.66 9.77
CA GLU A 196 -5.09 11.91 11.05
C GLU A 196 -4.19 11.54 12.25
N LEU A 197 -3.60 10.34 12.23
CA LEU A 197 -2.70 9.87 13.28
C LEU A 197 -1.43 10.75 13.39
N ARG A 198 -0.91 11.21 12.25
CA ARG A 198 0.19 12.19 12.21
C ARG A 198 -0.21 13.51 12.85
N ARG A 199 -1.40 14.03 12.56
CA ARG A 199 -1.90 15.28 13.13
C ARG A 199 -2.03 15.17 14.66
N GLN A 200 -2.50 14.04 15.17
CA GLN A 200 -2.56 13.78 16.62
C GLN A 200 -1.18 13.76 17.26
N LEU A 201 -0.19 13.11 16.63
CA LEU A 201 1.20 13.10 17.10
C LEU A 201 1.85 14.49 17.18
N CYS A 202 1.68 15.32 16.15
CA CYS A 202 2.26 16.67 16.13
C CYS A 202 1.69 17.56 17.23
N VAL A 203 0.44 17.35 17.64
CA VAL A 203 -0.17 18.12 18.73
C VAL A 203 0.34 17.65 20.09
N THR A 204 0.59 16.35 20.28
CA THR A 204 0.89 15.77 21.59
C THR A 204 2.40 15.60 21.89
N ALA A 205 3.28 15.48 20.88
CA ALA A 205 4.70 15.21 21.11
C ALA A 205 5.62 15.83 20.04
N ASN A 206 6.23 16.98 20.37
CA ASN A 206 7.12 17.73 19.47
C ASN A 206 8.42 16.98 19.09
N ASP A 207 8.98 16.14 19.97
CA ASP A 207 10.26 15.44 19.71
C ASP A 207 10.10 14.01 19.17
N LEU A 208 9.03 13.29 19.53
CA LEU A 208 8.77 11.93 18.99
C LEU A 208 8.27 11.95 17.54
N GLY A 209 7.72 13.08 17.08
CA GLY A 209 7.09 13.21 15.77
C GLY A 209 8.06 12.99 14.60
N LYS A 210 9.31 13.47 14.67
CA LYS A 210 10.18 13.54 13.48
C LYS A 210 10.52 12.17 12.86
N HIS A 211 10.59 11.10 13.66
CA HIS A 211 10.90 9.75 13.17
C HIS A 211 9.69 8.99 12.60
N PHE A 212 8.46 9.36 12.99
CA PHE A 212 7.22 8.71 12.53
C PHE A 212 6.45 9.50 11.47
N THR A 213 6.79 10.78 11.26
CA THR A 213 5.96 11.74 10.49
C THR A 213 6.58 12.24 9.19
N GLY A 214 7.73 11.69 8.77
CA GLY A 214 8.34 12.02 7.48
C GLY A 214 7.42 11.71 6.30
N ILE A 215 7.60 12.42 5.18
CA ILE A 215 6.82 12.21 3.95
C ILE A 215 7.08 10.80 3.40
N GLU A 216 8.31 10.31 3.51
CA GLU A 216 8.70 8.96 3.17
C GLU A 216 7.96 7.90 4.00
N ALA A 217 7.67 8.21 5.27
CA ALA A 217 6.83 7.35 6.09
C ALA A 217 5.41 7.28 5.57
N LEU A 218 4.82 8.42 5.24
CA LEU A 218 3.47 8.44 4.70
C LEU A 218 3.38 7.64 3.40
N ILE A 219 4.32 7.84 2.46
CA ILE A 219 4.34 7.14 1.17
C ILE A 219 4.43 5.63 1.34
N VAL A 220 5.38 5.17 2.17
CA VAL A 220 5.58 3.73 2.37
C VAL A 220 4.43 3.11 3.16
N GLU A 221 4.00 3.75 4.24
CA GLU A 221 3.05 3.17 5.18
C GLU A 221 1.61 3.16 4.66
N SER A 222 1.30 4.02 3.69
CA SER A 222 0.02 4.01 2.98
C SER A 222 0.00 3.14 1.72
N ALA A 223 1.14 2.54 1.36
CA ALA A 223 1.31 1.82 0.09
C ALA A 223 0.94 2.66 -1.15
N LEU A 224 1.16 3.98 -1.10
CA LEU A 224 0.85 4.89 -2.20
C LEU A 224 1.38 4.45 -3.57
N PRO A 225 2.62 3.92 -3.70
CA PRO A 225 3.14 3.44 -4.98
C PRO A 225 2.29 2.33 -5.60
N SER A 226 1.78 1.38 -4.81
CA SER A 226 0.96 0.29 -5.36
C SER A 226 -0.40 0.82 -5.82
N GLY A 227 -1.01 1.74 -5.08
CA GLY A 227 -2.27 2.37 -5.47
C GLY A 227 -2.15 3.21 -6.74
N LEU A 228 -1.08 4.00 -6.88
CA LEU A 228 -0.84 4.82 -8.08
C LEU A 228 -0.60 3.98 -9.33
N ILE A 229 0.24 2.95 -9.23
CA ILE A 229 0.50 2.04 -10.37
C ILE A 229 -0.79 1.29 -10.74
N SER A 230 -1.57 0.84 -9.75
CA SER A 230 -2.87 0.21 -10.00
C SER A 230 -3.85 1.15 -10.70
N LEU A 231 -3.85 2.45 -10.33
CA LEU A 231 -4.69 3.46 -10.96
C LEU A 231 -4.27 3.73 -12.42
N VAL A 232 -2.97 3.84 -12.69
CA VAL A 232 -2.48 3.98 -14.07
C VAL A 232 -2.83 2.74 -14.90
N PHE A 233 -2.64 1.56 -14.33
CA PHE A 233 -2.97 0.29 -14.98
C PHE A 233 -4.47 0.21 -15.32
N ILE A 234 -5.37 0.45 -14.35
CA ILE A 234 -6.81 0.29 -14.58
C ILE A 234 -7.36 1.29 -15.61
N VAL A 235 -6.80 2.51 -15.66
CA VAL A 235 -7.14 3.50 -16.68
C VAL A 235 -6.73 3.02 -18.08
N LEU A 236 -5.49 2.58 -18.25
CA LEU A 236 -5.00 2.05 -19.53
C LEU A 236 -5.76 0.79 -19.97
N PHE A 237 -6.06 -0.09 -19.01
CA PHE A 237 -6.81 -1.32 -19.22
C PHE A 237 -8.27 -1.03 -19.61
N GLY A 238 -8.92 -0.06 -18.95
CA GLY A 238 -10.28 0.38 -19.28
C GLY A 238 -10.39 0.97 -20.69
N PHE A 239 -9.36 1.69 -21.14
CA PHE A 239 -9.27 2.21 -22.51
C PHE A 239 -8.79 1.18 -23.55
N GLN A 240 -8.63 -0.10 -23.17
CA GLN A 240 -8.17 -1.18 -24.04
C GLN A 240 -6.85 -0.85 -24.75
N LYS A 241 -5.94 -0.15 -24.06
CA LYS A 241 -4.61 0.18 -24.59
C LYS A 241 -3.65 -0.97 -24.33
N ILE A 242 -2.93 -1.39 -25.38
CA ILE A 242 -1.88 -2.42 -25.30
C ILE A 242 -0.83 -2.06 -24.23
N SER A 243 -0.57 -0.77 -24.03
CA SER A 243 0.37 -0.26 -23.02
C SER A 243 0.04 -0.67 -21.57
N SER A 244 -1.19 -1.13 -21.28
CA SER A 244 -1.54 -1.69 -19.96
C SER A 244 -0.67 -2.89 -19.58
N ILE A 245 -0.22 -3.70 -20.54
CA ILE A 245 0.61 -4.89 -20.29
C ILE A 245 1.95 -4.55 -19.62
N LEU A 246 2.51 -3.36 -19.89
CA LEU A 246 3.77 -2.88 -19.31
C LEU A 246 3.71 -2.80 -17.78
N PHE A 247 2.55 -2.41 -17.27
CA PHE A 247 2.39 -2.14 -15.84
C PHE A 247 2.03 -3.39 -15.05
N LEU A 248 1.57 -4.47 -15.68
CA LEU A 248 1.07 -5.64 -14.97
C LEU A 248 2.15 -6.34 -14.12
N PRO A 249 3.34 -6.71 -14.66
CA PRO A 249 4.38 -7.36 -13.84
C PRO A 249 4.97 -6.41 -12.79
N LEU A 250 5.13 -5.13 -13.15
CA LEU A 250 5.60 -4.11 -12.22
C LEU A 250 4.63 -3.93 -11.04
N MET A 251 3.33 -3.86 -11.33
CA MET A 251 2.27 -3.75 -10.33
C MET A 251 2.33 -4.92 -9.35
N VAL A 252 2.38 -6.16 -9.86
CA VAL A 252 2.47 -7.39 -9.05
C VAL A 252 3.67 -7.33 -8.10
N GLN A 253 4.85 -6.91 -8.58
CA GLN A 253 6.04 -6.78 -7.74
C GLN A 253 5.89 -5.65 -6.71
N VAL A 254 5.40 -4.47 -7.09
CA VAL A 254 5.21 -3.33 -6.17
C VAL A 254 4.19 -3.66 -5.08
N MET A 255 3.11 -4.37 -5.42
CA MET A 255 2.12 -4.86 -4.45
C MET A 255 2.76 -5.75 -3.38
N ALA A 256 3.77 -6.55 -3.72
CA ALA A 256 4.52 -7.37 -2.76
C ALA A 256 5.61 -6.59 -1.99
N ILE A 257 6.25 -5.62 -2.65
CA ILE A 257 7.30 -4.78 -2.05
C ILE A 257 6.74 -3.91 -0.91
N MET A 258 5.54 -3.34 -1.09
CA MET A 258 4.95 -2.43 -0.11
C MET A 258 4.80 -3.08 1.29
N PRO A 259 4.16 -4.26 1.46
CA PRO A 259 4.16 -5.01 2.71
C PRO A 259 5.55 -5.22 3.32
N GLY A 260 6.55 -5.58 2.50
CA GLY A 260 7.91 -5.80 2.97
C GLY A 260 8.56 -4.52 3.53
N LEU A 261 8.39 -3.38 2.86
CA LEU A 261 8.86 -2.07 3.34
C LEU A 261 8.16 -1.63 4.62
N ILE A 262 6.86 -1.90 4.75
CA ILE A 262 6.09 -1.64 5.96
C ILE A 262 6.66 -2.45 7.13
N VAL A 263 6.87 -3.76 6.92
CA VAL A 263 7.46 -4.64 7.93
C VAL A 263 8.86 -4.17 8.33
N LEU A 264 9.69 -3.74 7.37
CA LEU A 264 11.01 -3.17 7.66
C LEU A 264 10.90 -1.98 8.64
N ARG A 265 9.95 -1.07 8.41
CA ARG A 265 9.72 0.08 9.31
C ARG A 265 9.25 -0.35 10.69
N ILE A 266 8.36 -1.36 10.77
CA ILE A 266 7.91 -1.94 12.04
C ILE A 266 9.12 -2.52 12.80
N ILE A 267 9.98 -3.31 12.15
CA ILE A 267 11.18 -3.89 12.76
C ILE A 267 12.13 -2.78 13.24
N GLN A 268 12.30 -1.72 12.46
CA GLN A 268 13.15 -0.58 12.82
C GLN A 268 12.57 0.25 13.97
N GLY A 269 11.29 0.08 14.31
CA GLY A 269 10.63 0.86 15.37
C GLY A 269 10.14 2.22 14.91
N HIS A 270 10.15 2.47 13.60
CA HIS A 270 9.62 3.69 12.95
C HIS A 270 8.25 3.45 12.31
N GLY A 271 7.69 2.25 12.49
CA GLY A 271 6.44 1.82 11.89
C GLY A 271 5.24 2.03 12.80
N TRP A 272 4.10 2.35 12.19
CA TRP A 272 2.82 2.46 12.89
C TRP A 272 2.35 1.07 13.35
N SER A 273 2.65 0.71 14.60
CA SER A 273 2.17 -0.52 15.24
C SER A 273 0.92 -0.27 16.09
N VAL A 274 0.17 -1.34 16.39
CA VAL A 274 -0.96 -1.31 17.34
C VAL A 274 -0.56 -0.67 18.66
N GLU A 275 0.64 -0.97 19.12
CA GLU A 275 1.16 -0.49 20.39
C GLU A 275 1.42 1.01 20.36
N VAL A 276 1.98 1.54 19.27
CA VAL A 276 2.14 2.99 19.09
C VAL A 276 0.78 3.68 19.09
N VAL A 277 -0.19 3.18 18.33
CA VAL A 277 -1.54 3.78 18.28
C VAL A 277 -2.25 3.68 19.63
N ARG A 278 -2.06 2.59 20.39
CA ARG A 278 -2.61 2.43 21.74
C ARG A 278 -2.01 3.47 22.69
N ARG A 279 -0.68 3.65 22.67
CA ARG A 279 0.02 4.65 23.50
C ARG A 279 -0.45 6.07 23.22
N LEU A 280 -0.71 6.41 21.95
CA LEU A 280 -1.24 7.73 21.59
C LEU A 280 -2.66 7.98 22.11
N ARG A 281 -3.51 6.95 22.12
CA ARG A 281 -4.86 7.07 22.68
C ARG A 281 -4.82 7.30 24.21
N THR A 282 -3.80 6.80 24.90
CA THR A 282 -3.67 6.92 26.35
C THR A 282 -2.98 8.21 26.80
N LEU A 283 -2.36 8.98 25.90
CA LEU A 283 -1.76 10.25 26.27
C LEU A 283 -2.88 11.27 26.57
N PRO A 284 -2.85 11.95 27.73
CA PRO A 284 -3.77 13.05 27.98
C PRO A 284 -3.53 14.13 26.92
N LEU A 285 -4.61 14.64 26.32
CA LEU A 285 -4.55 15.81 25.45
C LEU A 285 -4.20 17.01 26.32
N THR A 286 -2.91 17.25 26.53
CA THR A 286 -2.44 18.49 27.14
C THR A 286 -2.71 19.59 26.12
N TYR A 287 -3.84 20.28 26.26
CA TYR A 287 -4.01 21.56 25.59
C TYR A 287 -2.90 22.48 26.12
N PRO A 288 -2.18 23.20 25.24
CA PRO A 288 -1.31 24.26 25.72
C PRO A 288 -2.18 25.21 26.56
N GLU A 289 -1.84 25.34 27.85
CA GLU A 289 -2.50 26.29 28.73
C GLU A 289 -2.47 27.66 28.06
N ASN A 290 -3.64 28.30 28.02
CA ASN A 290 -3.78 29.65 27.51
C ASN A 290 -2.84 30.56 28.33
N PRO A 291 -1.84 31.22 27.73
CA PRO A 291 -0.91 32.10 28.48
C PRO A 291 -1.58 33.35 29.09
N PHE A 292 -2.89 33.49 28.92
CA PHE A 292 -3.68 34.66 29.31
C PHE A 292 -4.77 34.34 30.35
N ALA A 293 -4.78 33.15 30.95
CA ALA A 293 -5.82 32.74 31.91
C ALA A 293 -5.40 32.86 33.38
N ASP A 294 -4.34 33.60 33.72
CA ASP A 294 -3.98 33.90 35.10
C ASP A 294 -4.04 35.42 35.34
N GLY A 295 -5.18 35.87 35.85
CA GLY A 295 -5.44 37.30 36.04
C GLY A 295 -6.75 37.60 36.76
N ASN A 296 -7.23 36.71 37.63
CA ASN A 296 -8.33 37.04 38.55
C ASN A 296 -8.39 36.04 39.71
N ASN A 297 -7.40 36.11 40.60
CA ASN A 297 -7.50 35.59 41.97
C ASN A 297 -6.76 36.56 42.89
N ILE A 298 -7.35 37.73 43.12
CA ILE A 298 -7.04 38.54 44.30
C ILE A 298 -8.23 38.42 45.24
N ALA A 299 -7.97 37.78 46.37
CA ALA A 299 -8.89 37.54 47.47
C ALA A 299 -9.64 38.81 47.89
N GLN A 300 -10.95 38.69 48.05
CA GLN A 300 -11.76 39.61 48.84
C GLN A 300 -12.57 38.78 49.84
N ASP A 301 -11.87 38.32 50.87
CA ASP A 301 -12.48 37.77 52.07
C ASP A 301 -11.81 38.48 53.27
N VAL A 302 -12.22 39.73 53.50
CA VAL A 302 -11.95 40.45 54.75
C VAL A 302 -13.21 41.23 55.12
N SER A 303 -13.93 40.69 56.09
CA SER A 303 -15.02 41.38 56.79
C SER A 303 -14.43 42.38 57.77
N LEU A 304 -14.93 43.62 57.76
CA LEU A 304 -14.66 44.63 58.81
C LEU A 304 -15.91 45.50 59.00
N ASN A 305 -16.88 44.96 59.75
CA ASN A 305 -17.76 45.77 60.57
C ASN A 305 -16.97 46.15 61.82
N VAL A 306 -16.87 47.45 62.15
CA VAL A 306 -16.74 48.06 63.50
C VAL A 306 -16.20 49.51 63.36
N ILE A 307 -17.00 50.46 63.86
CA ILE A 307 -16.70 51.88 64.23
C ILE A 307 -16.54 52.84 63.02
N GLY A 308 -17.33 53.89 62.81
CA GLY A 308 -18.10 54.75 63.71
C GLY A 308 -17.56 56.18 63.62
N GLY A 309 -18.42 57.16 63.29
CA GLY A 309 -18.24 58.55 63.70
C GLY A 309 -17.61 59.56 62.71
N ASP A 310 -18.48 60.39 62.16
CA ASP A 310 -18.44 61.86 62.12
C ASP A 310 -17.34 62.69 61.40
N SER A 311 -17.87 63.57 60.55
CA SER A 311 -17.53 64.98 60.23
C SER A 311 -16.16 65.62 60.56
N GLY A 312 -15.65 66.40 59.59
CA GLY A 312 -14.66 67.49 59.80
C GLY A 312 -13.77 67.78 58.58
N MET A 313 -14.21 68.63 57.64
CA MET A 313 -13.77 70.03 57.49
C MET A 313 -12.24 70.28 57.36
N ALA A 314 -11.86 70.68 56.12
CA ALA A 314 -10.95 71.78 55.76
C ALA A 314 -9.42 71.68 56.06
N LYS A 315 -8.59 71.80 55.03
CA LYS A 315 -7.97 73.08 54.59
C LYS A 315 -6.92 72.89 53.49
N ASN A 316 -7.07 73.72 52.47
CA ASN A 316 -6.01 74.20 51.56
C ASN A 316 -4.85 74.84 52.33
N ALA A 317 -3.61 74.56 51.92
CA ALA A 317 -2.51 75.52 51.88
C ALA A 317 -1.38 74.97 50.99
N GLY A 318 -1.13 75.65 49.87
CA GLY A 318 -0.09 75.30 48.91
C GLY A 318 1.32 75.75 49.30
N ARG A 319 2.28 75.44 48.43
CA ARG A 319 3.48 76.25 48.25
C ARG A 319 4.03 76.10 46.83
N TYR A 320 3.97 77.21 46.10
CA TYR A 320 4.78 77.51 44.94
C TYR A 320 6.24 77.69 45.37
N VAL A 321 7.16 77.07 44.63
CA VAL A 321 8.40 77.66 44.09
C VAL A 321 8.60 77.07 42.71
#